data_AF-A0A7I7SWS1-F1
#
_entry.id   AF-A0A7I7SWS1-F1
#
_cell.length_a   1.000
_cell.length_b   1.000
_cell.length_c   1.000
_cell.angle_alpha   90.00
_cell.angle_beta   90.00
_cell.angle_gamma   90.00
#
_symmetry.space_group_name_H-M   'P 1'
#
loop_
_entity.id
_entity.type
_entity.pdbx_description
1 polymer ?
#
loop_
_entity_poly.entity_id
_entity_poly.type
_entity_poly.pdbx_seq_one_letter_code
_entity_poly.pdbx_strand_id
1 'polypeptide(L)' 'MTAEAHQIAARLAAASEVFPIRKPDDWDSRADATAEGDAITIVVTDHLGRAKREYRAVVQLVAETARV' A
#
# COMPACT_ATOMS: atom_id res chain seq x y z
N MET A 1 -13.48 -10.67 8.94
CA MET A 1 -13.25 -9.55 8.01
C MET A 1 -14.35 -8.51 8.21
N THR A 2 -14.01 -7.26 8.55
CA THR A 2 -15.00 -6.18 8.58
C THR A 2 -15.10 -5.58 7.18
N ALA A 3 -16.32 -5.26 6.72
CA ALA A 3 -16.53 -4.62 5.42
C ALA A 3 -15.80 -3.26 5.34
N GLU A 4 -15.63 -2.59 6.48
CA GLU A 4 -14.91 -1.34 6.59
C GLU A 4 -13.40 -1.49 6.33
N ALA A 5 -12.73 -2.48 6.94
CA ALA A 5 -11.31 -2.72 6.68
C ALA A 5 -11.03 -3.01 5.21
N HIS A 6 -11.94 -3.75 4.55
CA HIS A 6 -11.87 -4.00 3.12
C HIS A 6 -12.01 -2.72 2.28
N GLN A 7 -13.00 -1.88 2.60
CA GLN A 7 -13.20 -0.61 1.90
C GLN A 7 -12.02 0.36 2.11
N ILE A 8 -11.45 0.40 3.32
CA ILE A 8 -10.25 1.18 3.62
C ILE A 8 -9.06 0.68 2.79
N ALA A 9 -8.80 -0.64 2.79
CA ALA A 9 -7.72 -1.23 2.00
C ALA A 9 -7.88 -0.91 0.50
N ALA A 10 -9.09 -1.08 -0.05
CA ALA A 10 -9.38 -0.76 -1.44
C ALA A 10 -9.15 0.72 -1.77
N ARG A 11 -9.57 1.64 -0.90
CA ARG A 11 -9.36 3.09 -1.07
C ARG A 11 -7.88 3.47 -0.98
N LEU A 12 -7.14 2.88 -0.05
CA LEU A 12 -5.70 3.13 0.09
C LEU A 12 -4.92 2.63 -1.13
N ALA A 13 -5.26 1.46 -1.66
CA ALA A 13 -4.66 0.97 -2.91
C ALA A 13 -5.03 1.85 -4.12
N ALA A 14 -6.29 2.28 -4.22
CA ALA A 14 -6.75 3.14 -5.32
C ALA A 14 -6.16 4.56 -5.27
N ALA A 15 -5.85 5.06 -4.07
CA ALA A 15 -5.18 6.35 -3.87
C ALA A 15 -3.66 6.29 -4.10
N SER A 16 -3.11 5.11 -4.42
CA SER A 16 -1.69 4.96 -4.74
C SER A 16 -1.37 5.64 -6.06
N GLU A 17 -1.07 6.94 -6.01
CA GLU A 17 -0.21 7.56 -7.00
C GLU A 17 1.14 6.86 -6.95
N VAL A 18 1.80 6.67 -8.10
CA VAL A 18 3.15 6.11 -8.16
C VAL A 18 4.06 7.00 -7.32
N PHE A 19 4.30 6.65 -6.06
CA PHE A 19 5.13 7.44 -5.17
C PHE A 19 6.58 7.24 -5.60
N PRO A 20 7.28 8.29 -6.10
CA PRO A 20 8.70 8.17 -6.35
C PRO A 20 9.39 7.94 -5.01
N ILE A 21 9.92 6.74 -4.80
CA ILE A 21 10.82 6.48 -3.68
C ILE A 21 12.15 7.12 -4.06
N ARG A 22 12.34 8.38 -3.66
CA ARG A 22 13.58 9.12 -3.88
C ARG A 22 14.73 8.34 -3.24
N LYS A 23 15.58 7.76 -4.08
CA LYS A 23 16.88 7.29 -3.64
C LYS A 23 17.87 8.45 -3.75
N PRO A 24 18.86 8.53 -2.84
CA PRO A 24 19.90 9.55 -2.90
C PRO A 24 20.69 9.53 -4.22
N ASP A 25 20.74 8.37 -4.90
CA ASP A 25 21.54 8.16 -6.12
C ASP A 25 20.67 7.91 -7.37
N ASP A 26 19.75 8.83 -7.65
CA ASP A 26 19.47 9.27 -9.03
C ASP A 26 18.41 8.54 -9.88
N TRP A 27 17.65 7.56 -9.36
CA TRP A 27 16.46 7.08 -10.08
C TRP A 27 15.27 6.67 -9.21
N ASP A 28 14.09 7.18 -9.58
CA ASP A 28 12.82 6.92 -8.90
C ASP A 28 12.40 5.46 -9.09
N SER A 29 12.15 4.77 -7.99
CA SER A 29 11.53 3.43 -8.03
C SER A 29 10.02 3.59 -8.15
N ARG A 30 9.37 2.72 -8.92
CA ARG A 30 7.91 2.68 -9.05
C ARG A 30 7.33 1.84 -7.93
N ALA A 31 6.31 2.33 -7.24
CA ALA A 31 5.51 1.57 -6.31
C ALA A 31 4.09 1.40 -6.86
N ASP A 32 3.64 0.15 -6.95
CA ASP A 32 2.27 -0.21 -7.31
C ASP A 32 1.60 -0.86 -6.10
N ALA A 33 0.43 -0.35 -5.70
CA ALA A 33 -0.35 -0.91 -4.61
C ALA A 33 -1.62 -1.59 -5.12
N THR A 34 -1.91 -2.77 -4.61
CA THR A 34 -3.16 -3.50 -4.83
C THR A 34 -3.76 -3.91 -3.49
N ALA A 35 -5.08 -4.07 -3.44
CA ALA A 35 -5.77 -4.54 -2.25
C ALA A 35 -6.45 -5.88 -2.50
N GLU A 36 -6.36 -6.77 -1.52
CA GLU A 36 -7.10 -8.03 -1.46
C GLU A 36 -7.66 -8.20 -0.04
N GLY A 37 -8.98 -8.21 0.10
CA GLY A 37 -9.62 -8.23 1.41
C GLY A 37 -9.23 -6.99 2.22
N ASP A 38 -8.69 -7.19 3.42
CA ASP A 38 -8.16 -6.15 4.31
C ASP A 38 -6.64 -5.95 4.16
N ALA A 39 -6.00 -6.62 3.20
CA ALA A 39 -4.57 -6.48 2.95
C ALA A 39 -4.29 -5.55 1.76
N ILE A 40 -3.18 -4.82 1.86
CA ILE A 40 -2.60 -4.01 0.80
C ILE A 40 -1.23 -4.60 0.48
N THR A 41 -1.03 -4.99 -0.77
CA THR A 41 0.26 -5.43 -1.30
C THR A 41 0.88 -4.28 -2.06
N ILE A 42 2.14 -3.98 -1.76
CA ILE A 42 2.92 -2.92 -2.41
C ILE A 42 4.11 -3.56 -3.11
N VAL A 43 4.16 -3.45 -4.42
CA VAL A 43 5.28 -3.93 -5.24
C VAL A 43 6.14 -2.73 -5.62
N VAL A 44 7.36 -2.69 -5.09
CA VAL A 44 8.37 -1.71 -5.48
C VAL A 44 9.24 -2.32 -6.57
N THR A 45 9.22 -1.70 -7.74
CA THR A 45 10.07 -2.03 -8.87
C THR A 45 11.18 -1.00 -8.97
N ASP A 46 12.44 -1.46 -9.02
CA ASP A 46 13.57 -0.55 -9.23
C ASP A 46 13.52 0.12 -10.62
N HIS A 47 14.33 1.17 -10.79
CA HIS A 47 14.40 1.93 -12.04
C HIS A 47 14.87 1.11 -13.26
N LEU A 48 15.51 -0.04 -13.04
CA LEU A 48 15.93 -0.95 -14.10
C LEU A 48 14.84 -1.97 -14.45
N GLY A 49 13.73 -2.01 -13.72
CA GLY A 49 12.67 -3.00 -13.89
C GLY A 49 13.06 -4.42 -13.44
N ARG A 50 14.19 -4.59 -12.75
CA ARG A 50 14.82 -5.90 -12.51
C ARG A 50 14.52 -6.46 -11.12
N ALA A 51 14.67 -5.64 -10.08
CA ALA A 51 14.35 -6.06 -8.72
C ALA A 51 12.93 -5.65 -8.36
N LYS A 52 12.14 -6.63 -7.93
CA LYS A 52 10.83 -6.43 -7.32
C LYS A 52 10.93 -6.75 -5.84
N ARG A 53 10.48 -5.83 -4.99
CA ARG A 53 10.31 -6.05 -3.55
C ARG A 53 8.84 -5.94 -3.25
N GLU A 54 8.30 -6.96 -2.60
CA GLU A 54 6.90 -7.00 -2.21
C GLU A 54 6.79 -6.72 -0.72
N TYR A 55 5.89 -5.80 -0.37
CA TYR A 55 5.54 -5.48 1.01
C TYR A 55 4.05 -5.71 1.20
N ARG A 56 3.65 -6.06 2.42
CA ARG A 56 2.26 -6.30 2.75
C ARG A 56 1.89 -5.55 4.02
N ALA A 57 0.85 -4.73 3.94
CA ALA A 57 0.20 -4.10 5.07
C ALA A 57 -1.19 -4.73 5.26
N VAL A 58 -1.65 -4.84 6.51
CA VAL A 58 -2.98 -5.37 6.84
C VAL A 58 -3.73 -4.31 7.63
N VAL A 59 -4.92 -3.96 7.14
CA VAL A 59 -5.83 -3.02 7.80
C VAL A 59 -6.62 -3.78 8.84
N GLN A 60 -6.46 -3.39 10.10
CA GLN A 60 -7.16 -4.01 11.21
C GLN A 60 -7.71 -2.93 12.14
N LEU A 61 -8.98 -3.07 12.52
CA LEU A 61 -9.55 -2.27 13.60
C LEU A 61 -8.93 -2.71 14.92
N VAL A 62 -8.20 -1.81 15.58
CA VAL A 62 -7.51 -2.09 16.85
C VAL A 62 -8.34 -1.62 18.05
N ALA A 63 -9.06 -0.50 17.91
CA ALA A 63 -9.96 0.02 18.93
C ALA A 63 -11.01 0.92 18.27
N GLU A 64 -12.22 0.94 18.83
CA GLU A 64 -13.29 1.86 18.48
C GLU A 64 -13.71 2.59 19.75
N THR A 65 -13.52 3.91 19.80
CA THR A 65 -13.98 4.72 20.93
C THR A 65 -15.26 5.42 20.53
N ALA A 66 -16.38 5.04 21.14
CA ALA A 66 -17.63 5.77 20.98
C ALA A 66 -17.44 7.18 21.56
N ARG A 67 -17.51 8.22 20.72
CA ARG A 67 -17.70 9.58 21.22
C ARG A 67 -19.14 9.66 21.75
N VAL A 68 -19.25 9.77 23.08
CA VAL A 68 -20.48 10.16 23.78
C VAL A 68 -20.64 11.67 23.67
#